data_AF-A0A7W8X0P2-F1
#
_entry.id   AF-A0A7W8X0P2-F1
#
_cell.length_a   1.000
_cell.length_b   1.000
_cell.length_c   1.000
_cell.angle_alpha   90.00
_cell.angle_beta   90.00
_cell.angle_gamma   90.00
#
_symmetry.space_group_name_H-M   'P 1'
#
loop_
_entity.id
_entity.type
_entity.pdbx_description
1 polymer ?
#
loop_
_entity_poly.entity_id
_entity_poly.type
_entity_poly.pdbx_seq_one_letter_code
_entity_poly.pdbx_strand_id
1 'polypeptide(L)'
;MLKWTLIGYYPVGDRPLFSSFVWRGELVDVFVEQLAVPHFLRHALGSPLFNAYQRLMGVKIGRGAWVETWWLPEFDLVNIGERATINRGTVLQTHLFQDRVMSMERVFVHDGATLGPNSFMLPGSEIEARSTVGPASLVLRQEVIPPDGYWAGNPAQRLNEKEVTHHG
;
A
#
# COMPACT_ATOMS: atom_id res chain seq x y z
N MET A 1 -12.27 12.82 -8.04
CA MET A 1 -13.18 13.07 -9.17
C MET A 1 -12.61 12.54 -10.48
N LEU A 2 -11.40 12.96 -10.89
CA LEU A 2 -10.77 12.50 -12.13
C LEU A 2 -10.66 10.96 -12.26
N LYS A 3 -10.21 10.27 -11.20
CA LYS A 3 -10.13 8.79 -11.16
C LYS A 3 -11.44 8.11 -11.50
N TRP A 4 -12.54 8.56 -10.89
CA TRP A 4 -13.86 7.99 -11.10
C TRP A 4 -14.36 8.20 -12.54
N THR A 5 -14.03 9.34 -13.16
CA THR A 5 -14.38 9.63 -14.55
C THR A 5 -13.53 8.84 -15.54
N LEU A 6 -12.23 8.71 -15.32
CA LEU A 6 -11.31 8.09 -16.28
C LEU A 6 -11.25 6.57 -16.19
N ILE A 7 -11.28 6.01 -14.98
CA ILE A 7 -11.01 4.59 -14.73
C ILE A 7 -12.22 3.91 -14.12
N GLY A 8 -12.88 4.57 -13.17
CA GLY A 8 -13.92 3.95 -12.35
C GLY A 8 -13.29 3.08 -11.28
N TYR A 9 -13.43 1.75 -11.41
CA TYR A 9 -12.87 0.76 -10.48
C TYR A 9 -11.72 -0.01 -11.11
N TYR A 10 -10.67 -0.27 -10.32
CA TYR A 10 -9.58 -1.17 -10.72
C TYR A 10 -9.97 -2.64 -10.48
N PRO A 11 -10.05 -3.48 -11.53
CA PRO A 11 -10.30 -4.91 -11.37
C PRO A 11 -9.01 -5.67 -11.07
N VAL A 12 -9.10 -6.72 -10.26
CA VAL A 12 -8.02 -7.71 -10.10
C VAL A 12 -7.84 -8.47 -11.41
N GLY A 13 -6.59 -8.76 -11.79
CA GLY A 13 -6.24 -9.56 -12.95
C GLY A 13 -5.31 -8.84 -13.92
N ASP A 14 -5.14 -9.48 -15.09
CA ASP A 14 -4.11 -9.12 -16.04
C ASP A 14 -4.61 -8.17 -17.13
N ARG A 15 -3.80 -7.16 -17.45
CA ARG A 15 -4.06 -6.18 -18.52
C ARG A 15 -2.84 -6.01 -19.41
N PRO A 16 -3.00 -5.92 -20.74
CA PRO A 16 -1.88 -5.57 -21.61
C PRO A 16 -1.32 -4.19 -21.28
N LEU A 17 0.01 -4.06 -21.29
CA LEU A 17 0.73 -2.82 -20.99
C LEU A 17 0.26 -1.64 -21.85
N PHE A 18 0.15 -1.85 -23.15
CA PHE A 18 -0.27 -0.81 -24.10
C PHE A 18 -1.79 -0.71 -24.25
N SER A 19 -2.54 -0.96 -23.18
CA SER A 19 -3.99 -0.81 -23.19
C SER A 19 -4.39 0.62 -22.79
N SER A 20 -5.49 1.12 -23.36
CA SER A 20 -6.08 2.41 -22.95
C SER A 20 -6.42 2.46 -21.46
N PHE A 21 -6.60 1.30 -20.80
CA PHE A 21 -6.74 1.22 -19.36
C PHE A 21 -5.48 1.68 -18.62
N VAL A 22 -4.31 1.12 -18.96
CA VAL A 22 -3.02 1.48 -18.34
C VAL A 22 -2.71 2.95 -18.57
N TRP A 23 -2.83 3.45 -19.79
CA TRP A 23 -2.57 4.87 -20.09
C TRP A 23 -3.47 5.85 -19.33
N ARG A 24 -4.75 5.49 -19.12
CA ARG A 24 -5.65 6.29 -18.27
C ARG A 24 -5.25 6.21 -16.79
N GLY A 25 -4.76 5.04 -16.35
CA GLY A 25 -4.11 4.82 -15.06
C GLY A 25 -2.96 5.79 -14.81
N GLU A 26 -1.95 5.72 -15.67
CA GLU A 26 -0.77 6.59 -15.63
C GLU A 26 -1.14 8.07 -15.65
N LEU A 27 -2.14 8.47 -16.45
CA LEU A 27 -2.61 9.85 -16.49
C LEU A 27 -3.21 10.30 -15.14
N VAL A 28 -3.98 9.43 -14.48
CA VAL A 28 -4.51 9.70 -13.13
C VAL A 28 -3.37 9.80 -12.13
N ASP A 29 -2.40 8.89 -12.20
CA ASP A 29 -1.26 8.84 -11.29
C ASP A 29 -0.40 10.10 -11.42
N VAL A 30 0.00 10.48 -12.64
CA VAL A 30 0.72 11.72 -12.93
C VAL A 30 -0.04 12.94 -12.41
N PHE A 31 -1.36 12.98 -12.56
CA PHE A 31 -2.15 14.10 -12.02
C PHE A 31 -2.08 14.14 -10.49
N VAL A 32 -2.20 13.00 -9.81
CA VAL A 32 -2.08 12.91 -8.35
C VAL A 32 -0.68 13.31 -7.92
N GLU A 33 0.37 12.74 -8.51
CA GLU A 33 1.76 12.97 -8.13
C GLU A 33 2.26 14.38 -8.43
N GLN A 34 1.85 14.99 -9.56
CA GLN A 34 2.37 16.29 -9.98
C GLN A 34 1.54 17.46 -9.44
N LEU A 35 0.23 17.27 -9.22
CA LEU A 35 -0.66 18.36 -8.79
C LEU A 35 -1.12 18.19 -7.35
N ALA A 36 -1.62 17.02 -6.96
CA ALA A 36 -2.22 16.84 -5.64
C ALA A 36 -1.16 16.65 -4.52
N VAL A 37 -0.14 15.83 -4.76
CA VAL A 37 0.89 15.50 -3.76
C VAL A 37 1.75 16.70 -3.36
N PRO A 38 2.34 17.49 -4.29
CA PRO A 38 3.30 18.53 -3.93
C PRO A 38 2.64 19.74 -3.27
N HIS A 39 1.38 20.02 -3.61
CA HIS A 39 0.68 21.24 -3.21
C HIS A 39 -0.23 21.03 -1.98
N PHE A 40 -0.75 19.81 -1.75
CA PHE A 40 -1.76 19.59 -0.72
C PHE A 40 -1.52 18.35 0.14
N LEU A 41 -1.27 17.18 -0.45
CA LEU A 41 -1.31 15.93 0.31
C LEU A 41 -0.11 15.78 1.25
N ARG A 42 1.08 16.29 0.87
CA ARG A 42 2.29 16.18 1.71
C ARG A 42 2.15 16.83 3.09
N HIS A 43 1.35 17.89 3.20
CA HIS A 43 1.09 18.57 4.47
C HIS A 43 0.02 17.87 5.33
N ALA A 44 -0.75 16.95 4.75
CA ALA A 44 -1.84 16.26 5.40
C ALA A 44 -1.51 14.79 5.76
N LEU A 45 -0.32 14.29 5.44
CA LEU A 45 0.08 12.90 5.76
C LEU A 45 -0.04 12.60 7.26
N GLY A 46 -0.50 11.40 7.60
CA GLY A 46 -0.76 11.02 8.99
C GLY A 46 -1.99 11.70 9.61
N SER A 47 -2.71 12.57 8.88
CA SER A 47 -3.92 13.21 9.41
C SER A 47 -5.19 12.41 9.10
N PRO A 48 -6.25 12.55 9.92
CA PRO A 48 -7.57 11.99 9.61
C PRO A 48 -8.14 12.50 8.27
N LEU A 49 -7.78 13.72 7.85
CA LEU A 49 -8.21 14.30 6.57
C LEU A 49 -7.63 13.52 5.38
N PHE A 50 -6.38 13.10 5.48
CA PHE A 50 -5.75 12.28 4.44
C PHE A 50 -6.42 10.92 4.31
N ASN A 51 -6.74 10.27 5.44
CA ASN A 51 -7.51 9.03 5.42
C ASN A 51 -8.90 9.22 4.78
N ALA A 52 -9.58 10.35 5.02
CA ALA A 52 -10.85 10.65 4.37
C ALA A 52 -10.70 10.81 2.85
N TYR A 53 -9.65 11.49 2.38
CA TYR A 53 -9.33 11.61 0.97
C TYR A 53 -9.05 10.24 0.32
N GLN A 54 -8.23 9.40 0.96
CA GLN A 54 -7.90 8.06 0.45
C GLN A 54 -9.15 7.17 0.33
N ARG A 55 -10.05 7.24 1.33
CA ARG A 55 -11.36 6.56 1.26
C ARG A 55 -12.21 7.04 0.09
N LEU A 56 -12.24 8.35 -0.18
CA LEU A 56 -12.95 8.92 -1.33
C LEU A 56 -12.39 8.43 -2.68
N MET A 57 -11.09 8.12 -2.72
CA MET A 57 -10.42 7.57 -3.91
C MET A 57 -10.65 6.07 -4.07
N GLY A 58 -11.08 5.37 -3.03
CA GLY A 58 -11.47 3.95 -3.08
C GLY A 58 -10.77 3.04 -2.08
N VAL A 59 -9.77 3.54 -1.34
CA VAL A 59 -9.05 2.75 -0.33
C VAL A 59 -9.99 2.38 0.80
N LYS A 60 -9.99 1.11 1.20
CA LYS A 60 -10.71 0.70 2.41
C LYS A 60 -9.81 0.91 3.62
N ILE A 61 -10.11 1.90 4.45
CA ILE A 61 -9.32 2.24 5.63
C ILE A 61 -10.18 2.11 6.88
N GLY A 62 -9.78 1.25 7.81
CA GLY A 62 -10.43 1.03 9.11
C GLY A 62 -10.32 2.22 10.06
N ARG A 63 -11.06 2.16 11.17
CA ARG A 63 -11.07 3.23 12.17
C ARG A 63 -9.71 3.30 12.90
N GLY A 64 -9.21 4.52 13.08
CA GLY A 64 -7.97 4.76 13.83
C GLY A 64 -6.68 4.30 13.13
N ALA A 65 -6.74 3.91 11.85
CA ALA A 65 -5.56 3.60 11.07
C ALA A 65 -4.70 4.85 10.85
N TRP A 66 -3.38 4.68 10.90
CA TRP A 66 -2.39 5.71 10.58
C TRP A 66 -1.83 5.45 9.19
N VAL A 67 -1.91 6.44 8.29
CA VAL A 67 -1.36 6.31 6.93
C VAL A 67 -0.52 7.54 6.60
N GLU A 68 0.78 7.31 6.41
CA GLU A 68 1.77 8.36 6.16
C GLU A 68 2.47 8.23 4.79
N THR A 69 1.85 7.49 3.87
CA THR A 69 2.30 7.36 2.49
C THR A 69 1.20 7.67 1.50
N TRP A 70 1.58 8.20 0.33
CA TRP A 70 0.70 8.40 -0.82
C TRP A 70 0.94 7.38 -1.94
N TRP A 71 1.92 6.48 -1.77
CA TRP A 71 2.28 5.45 -2.76
C TRP A 71 1.30 4.27 -2.74
N LEU A 72 0.05 4.56 -3.12
CA LEU A 72 -1.08 3.62 -3.22
C LEU A 72 -1.72 3.75 -4.63
N PRO A 73 -1.08 3.22 -5.70
CA PRO A 73 -1.44 3.54 -7.08
C PRO A 73 -2.86 3.10 -7.46
N GLU A 74 -3.23 1.85 -7.19
CA GLU A 74 -4.60 1.36 -7.42
C GLU A 74 -5.42 1.38 -6.12
N PHE A 75 -5.95 2.56 -5.76
CA PHE A 75 -6.68 2.81 -4.51
C PHE A 75 -7.69 1.72 -4.11
N ASP A 76 -8.50 1.21 -5.05
CA ASP A 76 -9.55 0.20 -4.78
C ASP A 76 -9.02 -1.20 -4.44
N LEU A 77 -7.72 -1.44 -4.65
CA LEU A 77 -7.05 -2.70 -4.39
C LEU A 77 -6.36 -2.74 -3.02
N VAL A 78 -6.31 -1.61 -2.32
CA VAL A 78 -5.68 -1.48 -1.00
C VAL A 78 -6.72 -1.59 0.12
N ASN A 79 -6.46 -2.47 1.08
CA ASN A 79 -7.26 -2.63 2.29
C ASN A 79 -6.38 -2.47 3.53
N ILE A 80 -6.75 -1.54 4.39
CA ILE A 80 -6.06 -1.20 5.64
C ILE A 80 -7.08 -1.36 6.77
N GLY A 81 -6.77 -2.21 7.74
CA GLY A 81 -7.61 -2.57 8.87
C GLY A 81 -7.73 -1.48 9.93
N GLU A 82 -8.47 -1.77 10.99
CA GLU A 82 -8.59 -0.88 12.14
C GLU A 82 -7.26 -0.77 12.89
N ARG A 83 -6.89 0.46 13.27
CA ARG A 83 -5.66 0.74 14.03
C ARG A 83 -4.37 0.23 13.38
N ALA A 84 -4.41 -0.11 12.08
CA ALA A 84 -3.24 -0.48 11.32
C ALA A 84 -2.36 0.76 11.07
N THR A 85 -1.04 0.55 10.95
CA THR A 85 -0.06 1.63 10.75
C THR A 85 0.71 1.41 9.47
N ILE A 86 0.57 2.35 8.53
CA ILE A 86 1.34 2.44 7.30
C ILE A 86 2.29 3.63 7.44
N ASN A 87 3.58 3.35 7.66
CA ASN A 87 4.57 4.36 7.95
C ASN A 87 5.02 5.13 6.70
N ARG A 88 5.81 6.18 6.92
CA ARG A 88 6.32 7.03 5.86
C ARG A 88 7.22 6.29 4.87
N GLY A 89 7.11 6.67 3.60
CA GLY A 89 7.98 6.16 2.54
C GLY A 89 7.71 4.70 2.16
N THR A 90 6.66 4.09 2.71
CA THR A 90 6.26 2.75 2.31
C THR A 90 5.55 2.76 0.97
N VAL A 91 5.70 1.69 0.21
CA VAL A 91 5.00 1.48 -1.07
C VAL A 91 4.12 0.25 -0.95
N LEU A 92 2.82 0.43 -1.18
CA LEU A 92 1.87 -0.68 -1.26
C LEU A 92 1.61 -0.90 -2.75
N GLN A 93 2.45 -1.73 -3.37
CA GLN A 93 2.41 -1.98 -4.80
C GLN A 93 1.28 -2.97 -5.10
N THR A 94 0.29 -2.52 -5.88
CA THR A 94 -0.89 -3.29 -6.26
C THR A 94 -0.80 -3.88 -7.66
N HIS A 95 0.24 -3.56 -8.42
CA HIS A 95 0.51 -4.16 -9.72
C HIS A 95 1.99 -4.46 -9.95
N LEU A 96 2.27 -5.43 -10.82
CA LEU A 96 3.60 -5.68 -11.37
C LEU A 96 3.53 -5.72 -12.90
N PHE A 97 4.56 -5.20 -13.54
CA PHE A 97 4.74 -5.34 -14.98
C PHE A 97 5.71 -6.47 -15.29
N GLN A 98 5.21 -7.52 -15.93
CA GLN A 98 6.01 -8.66 -16.40
C GLN A 98 5.55 -9.02 -17.81
N ASP A 99 6.49 -9.22 -18.74
CA ASP A 99 6.22 -9.64 -20.12
C ASP A 99 5.16 -8.80 -20.86
N ARG A 100 5.16 -7.47 -20.63
CA ARG A 100 4.16 -6.52 -21.18
C ARG A 100 2.74 -6.73 -20.68
N VAL A 101 2.59 -7.39 -19.54
CA VAL A 101 1.32 -7.56 -18.82
C VAL A 101 1.44 -6.86 -17.47
N MET A 102 0.44 -6.02 -17.18
CA MET A 102 0.19 -5.46 -15.87
C MET A 102 -0.69 -6.45 -15.11
N SER A 103 -0.12 -7.11 -14.10
CA SER A 103 -0.85 -8.03 -13.24
C SER A 103 -1.21 -7.29 -11.95
N MET A 104 -2.51 -7.10 -11.70
CA MET A 104 -3.01 -6.35 -10.55
C MET A 104 -3.61 -7.29 -9.51
N GLU A 105 -3.23 -7.11 -8.25
CA GLU A 105 -3.73 -7.89 -7.12
C GLU A 105 -4.04 -6.96 -5.93
N ARG A 106 -4.88 -7.45 -5.02
CA ARG A 106 -5.19 -6.72 -3.78
C ARG A 106 -4.02 -6.85 -2.80
N VAL A 107 -3.87 -5.85 -1.95
CA VAL A 107 -2.98 -5.90 -0.79
C VAL A 107 -3.79 -5.65 0.47
N PHE A 108 -3.42 -6.36 1.54
CA PHE A 108 -4.12 -6.31 2.82
C PHE A 108 -3.16 -6.03 3.95
N VAL A 109 -3.47 -5.02 4.77
CA VAL A 109 -2.84 -4.78 6.05
C VAL A 109 -3.93 -4.86 7.10
N HIS A 110 -4.00 -5.96 7.83
CA HIS A 110 -5.10 -6.29 8.74
C HIS A 110 -5.04 -5.50 10.05
N ASP A 111 -6.01 -5.74 10.94
CA ASP A 111 -6.22 -4.94 12.15
C ASP A 111 -4.99 -4.91 13.07
N GLY A 112 -4.57 -3.71 13.46
CA GLY A 112 -3.41 -3.48 14.31
C GLY A 112 -2.06 -3.87 13.70
N ALA A 113 -2.03 -4.26 12.41
CA ALA A 113 -0.79 -4.57 11.72
C ALA A 113 0.03 -3.30 11.42
N THR A 114 1.35 -3.45 11.35
CA THR A 114 2.27 -2.33 11.08
C THR A 114 3.20 -2.65 9.93
N LEU A 115 3.26 -1.74 8.94
CA LEU A 115 4.28 -1.72 7.91
C LEU A 115 5.28 -0.60 8.24
N GLY A 116 6.50 -0.97 8.61
CA GLY A 116 7.57 -0.07 9.02
C GLY A 116 8.06 0.85 7.90
N PRO A 117 8.70 2.00 8.22
CA PRO A 117 9.02 3.03 7.25
C PRO A 117 9.97 2.53 6.15
N ASN A 118 9.81 3.08 4.95
CA ASN A 118 10.58 2.71 3.74
C ASN A 118 10.48 1.22 3.34
N SER A 119 9.43 0.53 3.76
CA SER A 119 9.16 -0.87 3.39
C SER A 119 8.28 -0.98 2.16
N PHE A 120 8.38 -2.12 1.48
CA PHE A 120 7.67 -2.41 0.24
C PHE A 120 6.79 -3.63 0.41
N MET A 121 5.53 -3.54 -0.04
CA MET A 121 4.61 -4.65 -0.18
C MET A 121 4.35 -4.89 -1.66
N LEU A 122 4.60 -6.11 -2.14
CA LEU A 122 4.31 -6.50 -3.53
C LEU A 122 2.85 -6.94 -3.71
N PRO A 123 2.34 -7.03 -4.97
CA PRO A 123 0.94 -7.36 -5.21
C PRO A 123 0.54 -8.71 -4.62
N GLY A 124 -0.70 -8.80 -4.13
CA GLY A 124 -1.23 -10.04 -3.54
C GLY A 124 -0.72 -10.30 -2.12
N SER A 125 0.15 -9.45 -1.56
CA SER A 125 0.67 -9.64 -0.22
C SER A 125 -0.30 -9.21 0.87
N GLU A 126 -0.17 -9.86 2.03
CA GLU A 126 -0.98 -9.63 3.21
C GLU A 126 -0.13 -9.52 4.47
N ILE A 127 -0.49 -8.61 5.37
CA ILE A 127 0.07 -8.51 6.72
C ILE A 127 -1.05 -8.75 7.72
N GLU A 128 -1.03 -9.91 8.37
CA GLU A 128 -2.05 -10.35 9.32
C GLU A 128 -2.06 -9.53 10.61
N ALA A 129 -3.17 -9.65 11.34
CA ALA A 129 -3.47 -8.80 12.48
C ALA A 129 -2.35 -8.79 13.53
N ARG A 130 -2.08 -7.60 14.07
CA ARG A 130 -1.10 -7.34 15.15
C ARG A 130 0.34 -7.76 14.82
N SER A 131 0.66 -8.05 13.57
CA SER A 131 2.04 -8.28 13.15
C SER A 131 2.72 -6.97 12.76
N THR A 132 4.05 -6.94 12.88
CA THR A 132 4.88 -5.77 12.57
C THR A 132 5.95 -6.17 11.58
N VAL A 133 5.95 -5.53 10.42
CA VAL A 133 7.06 -5.52 9.47
C VAL A 133 7.95 -4.34 9.82
N GLY A 134 9.22 -4.59 10.07
CA GLY A 134 10.24 -3.61 10.44
C GLY A 134 10.57 -2.65 9.30
N PRO A 135 11.41 -1.63 9.56
CA PRO A 135 11.80 -0.66 8.54
C PRO A 135 12.57 -1.31 7.38
N ALA A 136 12.54 -0.66 6.21
CA ALA A 136 13.30 -1.05 5.02
C ALA A 136 13.16 -2.53 4.63
N SER A 137 11.98 -3.10 4.86
CA SER A 137 11.71 -4.52 4.62
C SER A 137 10.88 -4.75 3.35
N LEU A 138 10.97 -5.94 2.76
CA LEU A 138 10.22 -6.31 1.55
C LEU A 138 9.30 -7.50 1.85
N VAL A 139 7.98 -7.29 1.73
CA VAL A 139 6.98 -8.36 1.71
C VAL A 139 6.78 -8.81 0.26
N LEU A 140 7.00 -10.09 0.00
CA LEU A 140 7.00 -10.66 -1.34
C LEU A 140 5.59 -10.78 -1.93
N ARG A 141 5.54 -10.96 -3.26
CA ARG A 141 4.29 -11.14 -4.00
C ARG A 141 3.55 -12.36 -3.44
N GLN A 142 2.26 -12.23 -3.18
CA GLN A 142 1.42 -13.31 -2.63
C GLN A 142 1.91 -13.90 -1.30
N GLU A 143 2.79 -13.19 -0.58
CA GLU A 143 3.23 -13.58 0.75
C GLU A 143 2.21 -13.12 1.81
N VAL A 144 1.92 -14.00 2.75
CA VAL A 144 1.10 -13.69 3.93
C VAL A 144 2.02 -13.67 5.15
N ILE A 145 2.20 -12.50 5.74
CA ILE A 145 2.89 -12.33 7.02
C ILE A 145 1.92 -12.76 8.13
N PRO A 146 2.18 -13.85 8.88
CA PRO A 146 1.33 -14.35 9.96
C PRO A 146 1.12 -13.36 11.11
N PRO A 147 0.02 -13.50 11.88
CA PRO A 147 -0.34 -12.59 12.96
C PRO A 147 0.65 -12.66 14.12
N ASP A 148 0.60 -11.66 14.99
CA ASP A 148 1.30 -11.65 16.30
C ASP A 148 2.82 -11.90 16.20
N GLY A 149 3.47 -11.32 15.19
CA GLY A 149 4.91 -11.51 14.94
C GLY A 149 5.64 -10.25 14.51
N TYR A 150 6.96 -10.25 14.73
CA TYR A 150 7.87 -9.24 14.18
C TYR A 150 8.64 -9.85 13.00
N TRP A 151 8.68 -9.10 11.90
CA TRP A 151 9.28 -9.50 10.64
C TRP A 151 10.20 -8.39 10.14
N ALA A 152 11.37 -8.70 9.60
CA ALA A 152 12.23 -7.68 9.01
C ALA A 152 13.15 -8.26 7.93
N GLY A 153 13.68 -7.40 7.07
CA GLY A 153 14.64 -7.76 6.04
C GLY A 153 14.08 -7.67 4.62
N ASN A 154 14.96 -7.89 3.65
CA ASN A 154 14.63 -7.89 2.23
C ASN A 154 15.16 -9.19 1.60
N PRO A 155 14.33 -10.26 1.49
CA PRO A 155 12.91 -10.33 1.87
C PRO A 155 12.69 -10.39 3.40
N ALA A 156 11.47 -10.07 3.84
CA ALA A 156 11.11 -10.07 5.25
C ALA A 156 11.13 -11.48 5.84
N GLN A 157 11.76 -11.64 7.00
CA GLN A 157 11.83 -12.90 7.74
C GLN A 157 11.41 -12.69 9.18
N ARG A 158 10.84 -13.73 9.79
CA ARG A 158 10.40 -13.68 11.18
C ARG A 158 11.60 -13.53 12.11
N LEU A 159 11.54 -12.53 12.98
CA LEU A 159 12.53 -12.30 14.02
C LEU A 159 12.16 -13.06 15.30
N ASN A 160 13.17 -13.55 16.00
CA ASN A 160 13.04 -14.09 17.34
C ASN A 160 13.17 -12.96 18.38
N GLU A 161 12.68 -13.18 19.61
CA GLU A 161 12.67 -12.17 20.69
C GLU A 161 14.03 -11.51 20.93
N LYS A 162 15.13 -12.25 20.79
CA LYS A 162 16.50 -11.73 20.96
C LYS A 162 16.91 -10.74 19.87
N GLU A 163 16.40 -10.92 18.65
CA GLU A 163 16.74 -10.09 17.49
C GLU A 163 15.96 -8.77 17.52
N VAL A 164 14.74 -8.80 18.06
CA VAL A 164 13.90 -7.59 18.24
C VAL A 164 14.56 -6.59 19.21
N THR A 165 15.19 -7.05 20.29
CA THR A 165 15.79 -6.17 21.31
C THR A 165 17.08 -5.46 20.90
N HIS A 166 17.77 -5.91 19.85
CA HIS A 166 19.02 -5.29 19.40
C HIS A 166 18.82 -4.20 18.32
N HIS A 167 17.59 -4.04 17.81
CA HIS A 167 17.25 -3.11 16.74
C HIS A 167 16.32 -1.95 17.19
N GLY A 168 16.12 -1.78 18.51
CA GLY A 168 15.28 -0.73 19.12
C GLY A 168 16.06 0.46 19.66
#